data_AF-A0A4Y9ZTA0-F1
#
_entry.id   AF-A0A4Y9ZTA0-F1
#
_cell.length_a   1.000
_cell.length_b   1.000
_cell.length_c   1.000
_cell.angle_alpha   90.00
_cell.angle_beta   90.00
_cell.angle_gamma   90.00
#
_symmetry.space_group_name_H-M   'P 1'
#
loop_
_entity.id
_entity.type
_entity.pdbx_description
1 polymer ?
#
loop_
_entity_poly.entity_id
_entity_poly.type
_entity_poly.pdbx_seq_one_letter_code
_entity_poly.pdbx_strand_id
1 'polypeptide(L)'
;MVKGTLALAAFVPIVAASPRSKRTMHVHERHENVPSGYMKDGAVPSDYVLNLRLALVQSNLKSLEDKLYAVSTPGNAEYGQHLSKEQALVAPSSDTTSAVKDWLSSHGKSSNTILPAGDWVGINVTVKQANTLLDADYSTFTHQSTGEQTGVTHAGLFNKTGRAFSDLAAFATNVKIVLGGQFGAVDGTSCSTPITASLFALLNDELIAAGKAPLGFLNPLIYANKGAFTDITSGDNPGCGTNGFSAGTGWDPVTGVGSPIYSKLRIVAGL
;
A
#
# COMPACT_ATOMS: atom_id res chain seq x y z
N MET A 1 -30.24 56.24 55.92
CA MET A 1 -29.16 55.70 55.07
C MET A 1 -28.98 54.22 55.40
N VAL A 2 -29.58 53.32 54.63
CA VAL A 2 -29.29 51.88 54.73
C VAL A 2 -28.46 51.53 53.50
N LYS A 3 -27.20 51.14 53.72
CA LYS A 3 -26.27 50.71 52.67
C LYS A 3 -26.67 49.31 52.21
N GLY A 4 -27.20 49.19 51.00
CA GLY A 4 -27.46 47.90 50.36
C GLY A 4 -26.19 47.39 49.68
N THR A 5 -25.67 46.26 50.13
CA THR A 5 -24.54 45.57 49.50
C THR A 5 -25.08 44.63 48.42
N LEU A 6 -24.80 44.94 47.15
CA LEU A 6 -25.08 44.05 46.02
C LEU A 6 -24.03 42.93 46.02
N ALA A 7 -24.45 41.67 46.19
CA ALA A 7 -23.59 40.51 45.98
C ALA A 7 -23.68 40.08 44.51
N LEU A 8 -22.57 40.17 43.78
CA LEU A 8 -22.45 39.71 42.40
C LEU A 8 -22.11 38.21 42.40
N ALA A 9 -23.08 37.35 42.06
CA ALA A 9 -22.86 35.91 41.92
C ALA A 9 -22.18 35.62 40.56
N ALA A 10 -20.92 35.24 40.58
CA ALA A 10 -20.21 34.74 39.39
C ALA A 10 -20.65 33.30 39.10
N PHE A 11 -21.41 33.10 38.02
CA PHE A 11 -21.65 31.77 37.46
C PHE A 11 -20.38 31.27 36.76
N VAL A 12 -19.70 30.29 37.35
CA VAL A 12 -18.68 29.50 36.66
C VAL A 12 -19.41 28.38 35.91
N PRO A 13 -19.44 28.37 34.57
CA PRO A 13 -19.98 27.23 33.84
C PRO A 13 -19.05 26.03 34.05
N ILE A 14 -19.51 25.04 34.81
CA ILE A 14 -18.87 23.72 34.86
C ILE A 14 -19.22 23.05 33.53
N VAL A 15 -18.30 23.14 32.56
CA VAL A 15 -18.35 22.30 31.36
C VAL A 15 -17.95 20.90 31.80
N ALA A 16 -18.93 20.06 32.11
CA ALA A 16 -18.72 18.62 32.21
C ALA A 16 -18.48 18.10 30.79
N ALA A 17 -17.21 18.06 30.38
CA ALA A 17 -16.84 17.32 29.17
C ALA A 17 -17.14 15.85 29.44
N SER A 18 -18.20 15.33 28.81
CA SER A 18 -18.45 13.89 28.81
C SER A 18 -17.19 13.19 28.32
N PRO A 19 -16.62 12.22 29.07
CA PRO A 19 -15.48 11.46 28.56
C PRO A 19 -15.91 10.85 27.23
N ARG A 20 -15.17 11.15 26.15
CA ARG A 20 -15.37 10.49 24.86
C ARG A 20 -15.38 9.00 25.16
N SER A 21 -16.50 8.32 24.90
CA SER A 21 -16.62 6.89 25.12
C SER A 21 -15.39 6.20 24.53
N LYS A 22 -14.74 5.31 25.29
CA LYS A 22 -13.61 4.52 24.79
C LYS A 22 -14.07 3.90 23.47
N ARG A 23 -13.40 4.25 22.36
CA ARG A 23 -13.66 3.60 21.08
C ARG A 23 -13.26 2.14 21.24
N THR A 24 -14.25 1.25 21.22
CA THR A 24 -14.01 -0.20 21.26
C THR A 24 -13.49 -0.62 19.90
N MET A 25 -12.34 -1.29 19.87
CA MET A 25 -11.83 -1.90 18.65
C MET A 25 -12.68 -3.13 18.32
N HIS A 26 -12.99 -3.31 17.05
CA HIS A 26 -13.71 -4.48 16.57
C HIS A 26 -12.78 -5.34 15.72
N VAL A 27 -12.74 -6.63 16.00
CA VAL A 27 -11.99 -7.59 15.19
C VAL A 27 -12.61 -7.63 13.80
N HIS A 28 -11.83 -7.26 12.78
CA HIS A 28 -12.25 -7.34 11.39
C HIS A 28 -12.03 -8.74 10.82
N GLU A 29 -10.84 -9.29 11.06
CA GLU A 29 -10.43 -10.63 10.63
C GLU A 29 -9.47 -11.23 11.67
N ARG A 30 -9.49 -12.56 11.82
CA ARG A 30 -8.60 -13.31 12.71
C ARG A 30 -8.25 -14.65 12.09
N HIS A 31 -6.98 -15.03 12.19
CA HIS A 31 -6.56 -16.41 12.00
C HIS A 31 -6.63 -17.17 13.34
N GLU A 32 -7.41 -18.25 13.38
CA GLU A 32 -7.62 -19.03 14.62
C GLU A 32 -6.39 -19.87 15.02
N ASN A 33 -5.58 -20.27 14.04
CA ASN A 33 -4.45 -21.15 14.25
C ASN A 33 -3.13 -20.44 13.97
N VAL A 34 -2.12 -20.81 14.75
CA VAL A 34 -0.73 -20.49 14.41
C VAL A 34 -0.39 -21.14 13.06
N PRO A 35 0.21 -20.40 12.10
CA PRO A 35 0.59 -20.98 10.81
C PRO A 35 1.43 -22.24 10.95
N SER A 36 1.21 -23.21 10.07
CA SER A 36 1.98 -24.46 10.06
C SER A 36 3.49 -24.17 9.98
N GLY A 37 4.27 -24.84 10.83
CA GLY A 37 5.71 -24.64 10.95
C GLY A 37 6.11 -23.60 12.00
N TYR A 38 5.17 -22.86 12.60
CA TYR A 38 5.46 -21.90 13.67
C TYR A 38 4.98 -22.41 15.03
N MET A 39 5.66 -21.98 16.08
CA MET A 39 5.16 -22.06 17.46
C MET A 39 5.09 -20.65 18.04
N LYS A 40 4.06 -20.38 18.82
CA LYS A 40 3.95 -19.15 19.60
C LYS A 40 4.91 -19.26 20.78
N ASP A 41 5.86 -18.34 20.91
CA ASP A 41 6.85 -18.40 22.00
C ASP A 41 6.35 -17.66 23.24
N GLY A 42 5.86 -16.43 23.06
CA GLY A 42 5.47 -15.56 24.16
C GLY A 42 5.18 -14.14 23.73
N ALA A 43 4.94 -13.26 24.71
CA ALA A 43 4.68 -11.84 24.45
C ALA A 43 5.94 -11.12 23.97
N VAL A 44 5.79 -10.17 23.05
CA VAL A 44 6.89 -9.28 22.64
C VAL A 44 7.26 -8.34 23.81
N PRO A 45 8.54 -8.03 24.06
CA PRO A 45 8.94 -7.07 25.08
C PRO A 45 8.18 -5.75 24.98
N SER A 46 7.68 -5.26 26.11
CA SER A 46 6.70 -4.17 26.16
C SER A 46 7.23 -2.83 25.62
N ASP A 47 8.55 -2.64 25.65
CA ASP A 47 9.30 -1.46 25.22
C ASP A 47 9.80 -1.55 23.77
N TYR A 48 9.68 -2.71 23.12
CA TYR A 48 10.02 -2.86 21.70
C TYR A 48 9.21 -1.90 20.84
N VAL A 49 9.87 -1.18 19.93
CA VAL A 49 9.23 -0.14 19.10
C VAL A 49 8.76 -0.74 17.78
N LEU A 50 7.46 -0.59 17.51
CA LEU A 50 6.81 -0.88 16.25
C LEU A 50 6.65 0.39 15.42
N ASN A 51 7.01 0.30 14.14
CA ASN A 51 6.72 1.32 13.14
C ASN A 51 5.45 0.90 12.40
N LEU A 52 4.29 1.39 12.84
CA LEU A 52 3.00 1.01 12.25
C LEU A 52 2.64 1.97 11.12
N ARG A 53 2.03 1.40 10.06
CA ARG A 53 1.42 2.15 8.97
C ARG A 53 -0.08 1.89 8.97
N LEU A 54 -0.86 2.96 9.03
CA LEU A 54 -2.31 2.89 9.04
C LEU A 54 -2.82 3.37 7.68
N ALA A 55 -3.55 2.50 6.98
CA ALA A 55 -4.28 2.86 5.78
C ALA A 55 -5.58 3.54 6.18
N LEU A 56 -5.84 4.71 5.61
CA LEU A 56 -7.08 5.44 5.78
C LEU A 56 -8.04 5.06 4.66
N VAL A 57 -9.34 5.10 4.97
CA VAL A 57 -10.38 4.83 3.99
C VAL A 57 -10.29 5.87 2.86
N GLN A 58 -10.02 5.38 1.66
CA GLN A 58 -9.98 6.16 0.44
C GLN A 58 -11.40 6.58 0.00
N SER A 59 -11.52 7.76 -0.61
CA SER A 59 -12.81 8.25 -1.16
C SER A 59 -12.89 8.03 -2.67
N ASN A 60 -14.08 8.20 -3.26
CA ASN A 60 -14.31 8.23 -4.72
C ASN A 60 -13.68 7.08 -5.53
N LEU A 61 -13.58 5.88 -4.96
CA LEU A 61 -13.02 4.71 -5.66
C LEU A 61 -13.75 4.42 -6.97
N LYS A 62 -15.07 4.65 -7.01
CA LYS A 62 -15.86 4.49 -8.23
C LYS A 62 -15.46 5.49 -9.31
N SER A 63 -15.28 6.76 -8.96
CA SER A 63 -14.82 7.78 -9.90
C SER A 63 -13.39 7.52 -10.38
N LEU A 64 -12.52 6.97 -9.52
CA LEU A 64 -11.20 6.53 -9.94
C LEU A 64 -11.31 5.39 -10.97
N GLU A 65 -12.15 4.39 -10.72
CA GLU A 65 -12.39 3.29 -11.65
C GLU A 65 -12.96 3.80 -12.99
N ASP A 66 -13.98 4.66 -12.95
CA ASP A 66 -14.60 5.21 -14.16
C ASP A 66 -13.59 6.04 -14.96
N LYS A 67 -12.76 6.85 -14.28
CA LYS A 67 -11.69 7.62 -14.91
C LYS A 67 -10.62 6.70 -15.50
N LEU A 68 -10.24 5.63 -14.80
CA LEU A 68 -9.30 4.62 -15.30
C LEU A 68 -9.80 4.05 -16.64
N TYR A 69 -11.07 3.66 -16.72
CA TYR A 69 -11.64 3.16 -17.97
C TYR A 69 -11.73 4.24 -19.04
N ALA A 70 -12.16 5.47 -18.71
CA ALA A 70 -12.27 6.57 -19.67
C ALA A 70 -10.93 6.89 -20.32
N VAL A 71 -9.85 6.97 -19.55
CA VAL A 71 -8.52 7.32 -20.07
C VAL A 71 -7.79 6.15 -20.74
N SER A 72 -8.24 4.91 -20.49
CA SER A 72 -7.59 3.70 -20.99
C SER A 72 -8.35 2.99 -22.11
N THR A 73 -9.57 3.43 -22.45
CA THR A 73 -10.41 2.82 -23.49
C THR A 73 -10.33 3.61 -24.79
N PRO A 74 -9.71 3.07 -25.86
CA PRO A 74 -9.70 3.70 -27.18
C PRO A 74 -11.11 3.99 -27.70
N GLY A 75 -11.26 5.13 -28.38
CA GLY A 75 -12.56 5.64 -28.83
C GLY A 75 -13.32 6.43 -27.76
N ASN A 76 -12.90 6.38 -26.49
CA ASN A 76 -13.35 7.35 -25.49
C ASN A 76 -12.70 8.72 -25.75
N ALA A 77 -13.45 9.81 -25.58
CA ALA A 77 -12.94 11.17 -25.76
C ALA A 77 -11.77 11.51 -24.81
N GLU A 78 -11.68 10.82 -23.67
CA GLU A 78 -10.65 11.02 -22.65
C GLU A 78 -9.45 10.07 -22.80
N TYR A 79 -9.42 9.24 -23.85
CA TYR A 79 -8.33 8.30 -24.07
C TYR A 79 -6.97 9.00 -24.08
N GLY A 80 -6.03 8.49 -23.27
CA GLY A 80 -4.68 9.04 -23.09
C GLY A 80 -4.57 10.23 -22.14
N GLN A 81 -5.68 10.76 -21.60
CA GLN A 81 -5.70 11.91 -20.69
C GLN A 81 -5.50 11.48 -19.22
N HIS A 82 -4.36 10.86 -18.93
CA HIS A 82 -4.05 10.32 -17.61
C HIS A 82 -3.99 11.40 -16.50
N LEU A 83 -4.34 11.00 -15.28
CA LEU A 83 -4.28 11.88 -14.11
C LEU A 83 -2.84 12.17 -13.68
N SER A 84 -2.59 13.40 -13.22
CA SER A 84 -1.36 13.75 -12.50
C SER A 84 -1.39 13.20 -11.06
N LYS A 85 -0.23 13.13 -10.39
CA LYS A 85 -0.13 12.64 -9.00
C LYS A 85 -0.95 13.49 -8.02
N GLU A 86 -1.09 14.77 -8.32
CA GLU A 86 -1.78 15.78 -7.50
C GLU A 86 -3.31 15.71 -7.70
N GLN A 87 -3.77 15.07 -8.78
CA GLN A 87 -5.18 14.83 -9.05
C GLN A 87 -5.70 13.56 -8.37
N ALA A 88 -5.13 13.20 -7.21
CA ALA A 88 -5.49 12.00 -6.46
C ALA A 88 -6.98 12.01 -6.09
N LEU A 89 -7.80 11.35 -6.90
CA LEU A 89 -9.26 11.26 -6.71
C LEU A 89 -9.63 10.54 -5.41
N VAL A 90 -8.68 9.81 -4.83
CA VAL A 90 -8.91 8.86 -3.74
C VAL A 90 -8.47 9.32 -2.36
N ALA A 91 -8.08 10.59 -2.21
CA ALA A 91 -7.72 11.12 -0.91
C ALA A 91 -8.81 10.84 0.15
N PRO A 92 -8.45 10.50 1.40
CA PRO A 92 -9.44 10.29 2.45
C PRO A 92 -10.23 11.56 2.72
N SER A 93 -11.47 11.42 3.19
CA SER A 93 -12.27 12.58 3.60
C SER A 93 -11.63 13.34 4.77
N SER A 94 -11.94 14.64 4.91
CA SER A 94 -11.56 15.45 6.07
C SER A 94 -11.99 14.78 7.38
N ASP A 95 -13.15 14.14 7.38
CA ASP A 95 -13.71 13.45 8.54
C ASP A 95 -12.88 12.21 8.88
N THR A 96 -12.47 11.42 7.88
CA THR A 96 -11.60 10.25 8.08
C THR A 96 -10.25 10.67 8.67
N THR A 97 -9.61 11.67 8.05
CA THR A 97 -8.30 12.15 8.53
C THR A 97 -8.40 12.75 9.94
N SER A 98 -9.44 13.52 10.23
CA SER A 98 -9.67 14.12 11.55
C SER A 98 -9.97 13.05 12.60
N ALA A 99 -10.80 12.06 12.27
CA ALA A 99 -11.17 10.99 13.18
C ALA A 99 -9.97 10.11 13.59
N VAL A 100 -9.03 9.87 12.68
CA VAL A 100 -7.79 9.13 12.97
C VAL A 100 -6.82 10.00 13.79
N LYS A 101 -6.64 11.28 13.42
CA LYS A 101 -5.79 12.21 14.17
C LYS A 101 -6.26 12.42 15.60
N ASP A 102 -7.56 12.62 15.80
CA ASP A 102 -8.18 12.76 17.13
C ASP A 102 -7.98 11.50 17.98
N TRP A 103 -8.15 10.33 17.37
CA TRP A 103 -7.96 9.05 18.05
C TRP A 103 -6.50 8.80 18.43
N LEU A 104 -5.54 9.12 17.58
CA LEU A 104 -4.12 9.02 17.93
C LEU A 104 -3.75 10.03 19.04
N SER A 105 -4.28 11.26 18.93
CA SER A 105 -4.03 12.32 19.90
C SER A 105 -4.58 11.97 21.28
N SER A 106 -5.74 11.29 21.37
CA SER A 106 -6.28 10.82 22.65
C SER A 106 -5.40 9.76 23.33
N HIS A 107 -4.47 9.16 22.60
CA HIS A 107 -3.46 8.23 23.11
C HIS A 107 -2.06 8.87 23.22
N GLY A 108 -1.97 10.19 23.12
CA GLY A 108 -0.71 10.92 23.20
C GLY A 108 0.22 10.67 22.00
N LYS A 109 -0.34 10.31 20.84
CA LYS A 109 0.41 10.04 19.62
C LYS A 109 0.09 11.05 18.53
N SER A 110 1.12 11.39 17.77
CA SER A 110 1.00 12.10 16.50
C SER A 110 1.33 11.14 15.36
N SER A 111 0.79 11.44 14.18
CA SER A 111 1.08 10.70 12.95
C SER A 111 1.68 11.60 11.90
N ASN A 112 2.54 11.04 11.05
CA ASN A 112 3.02 11.68 9.85
C ASN A 112 2.34 11.08 8.61
N THR A 113 1.92 11.92 7.67
CA THR A 113 1.48 11.46 6.34
C THR A 113 2.67 10.84 5.60
N ILE A 114 2.49 9.64 5.05
CA ILE A 114 3.53 8.89 4.35
C ILE A 114 3.49 9.14 2.84
N LEU A 115 2.29 9.24 2.26
CA LEU A 115 2.09 9.36 0.82
C LEU A 115 1.41 10.67 0.43
N PRO A 116 1.67 11.23 -0.78
CA PRO A 116 1.04 12.44 -1.26
C PRO A 116 -0.50 12.41 -1.27
N ALA A 117 -1.09 11.23 -1.50
CA ALA A 117 -2.55 11.05 -1.47
C ALA A 117 -3.17 11.17 -0.07
N GLY A 118 -2.35 11.20 0.99
CA GLY A 118 -2.82 11.39 2.37
C GLY A 118 -3.51 10.16 2.98
N ASP A 119 -3.54 9.04 2.26
CA ASP A 119 -4.24 7.79 2.60
C ASP A 119 -3.41 6.82 3.44
N TRP A 120 -2.15 7.13 3.70
CA TRP A 120 -1.31 6.37 4.63
C TRP A 120 -0.67 7.28 5.65
N VAL A 121 -0.79 6.91 6.93
CA VAL A 121 -0.11 7.59 8.03
C VAL A 121 0.78 6.64 8.82
N GLY A 122 1.93 7.14 9.27
CA GLY A 122 2.90 6.42 10.07
C GLY A 122 2.81 6.82 11.53
N ILE A 123 3.01 5.85 12.42
CA ILE A 123 3.17 6.07 13.86
C ILE A 123 4.25 5.16 14.44
N ASN A 124 5.00 5.69 15.41
CA ASN A 124 5.97 4.92 16.19
C ASN A 124 5.42 4.71 17.60
N VAL A 125 5.26 3.45 17.98
CA VAL A 125 4.67 3.04 19.25
C VAL A 125 5.43 1.88 19.85
N THR A 126 5.54 1.83 21.18
CA THR A 126 6.02 0.62 21.86
C THR A 126 4.95 -0.48 21.78
N VAL A 127 5.32 -1.75 21.94
CA VAL A 127 4.35 -2.87 22.01
C VAL A 127 3.28 -2.62 23.07
N LYS A 128 3.66 -2.09 24.24
CA LYS A 128 2.71 -1.70 25.29
C LYS A 128 1.66 -0.71 24.78
N GLN A 129 2.12 0.31 24.04
CA GLN A 129 1.23 1.31 23.45
C GLN A 129 0.39 0.73 22.32
N ALA A 130 0.94 -0.15 21.49
CA ALA A 130 0.24 -0.80 20.40
C ALA A 130 -0.87 -1.73 20.90
N ASN A 131 -0.58 -2.57 21.90
CA ASN A 131 -1.58 -3.41 22.59
C ASN A 131 -2.74 -2.57 23.13
N THR A 132 -2.44 -1.42 23.73
CA THR A 132 -3.47 -0.50 24.25
C THR A 132 -4.25 0.20 23.14
N LEU A 133 -3.54 0.68 22.10
CA LEU A 133 -4.11 1.46 21.01
C LEU A 133 -5.05 0.63 20.14
N LEU A 134 -4.67 -0.62 19.85
CA LEU A 134 -5.35 -1.51 18.91
C LEU A 134 -6.17 -2.61 19.58
N ASP A 135 -6.21 -2.64 20.92
CA ASP A 135 -6.79 -3.73 21.71
C ASP A 135 -6.24 -5.11 21.28
N ALA A 136 -4.92 -5.20 21.25
CA ALA A 136 -4.16 -6.33 20.69
C ALA A 136 -3.23 -6.98 21.74
N ASP A 137 -2.71 -8.16 21.40
CA ASP A 137 -1.71 -8.89 22.19
C ASP A 137 -0.58 -9.40 21.28
N TYR A 138 0.42 -8.54 21.03
CA TYR A 138 1.57 -8.89 20.18
C TYR A 138 2.41 -10.01 20.80
N SER A 139 2.65 -11.06 20.02
CA SER A 139 3.46 -12.22 20.41
C SER A 139 4.57 -12.50 19.39
N THR A 140 5.67 -13.08 19.86
CA THR A 140 6.71 -13.66 19.00
C THR A 140 6.33 -15.09 18.62
N PHE A 141 6.69 -15.49 17.40
CA PHE A 141 6.57 -16.87 16.95
C PHE A 141 7.90 -17.36 16.40
N THR A 142 8.27 -18.60 16.67
CA THR A 142 9.48 -19.22 16.13
C THR A 142 9.11 -20.27 15.09
N HIS A 143 9.76 -20.23 13.93
CA HIS A 143 9.69 -21.28 12.92
C HIS A 143 10.49 -22.51 13.37
N GLN A 144 9.81 -23.66 13.47
CA GLN A 144 10.31 -24.85 14.14
C GLN A 144 11.55 -25.46 13.50
N SER A 145 11.70 -25.38 12.16
CA SER A 145 12.83 -26.01 11.46
C SER A 145 14.03 -25.09 11.30
N THR A 146 13.85 -23.77 11.33
CA THR A 146 14.94 -22.80 11.15
C THR A 146 15.37 -22.14 12.46
N GLY A 147 14.55 -22.25 13.52
CA GLY A 147 14.70 -21.43 14.74
C GLY A 147 14.35 -19.96 14.51
N GLU A 148 13.82 -19.65 13.32
CA GLU A 148 13.52 -18.31 12.83
C GLU A 148 12.42 -17.59 13.61
N GLN A 149 12.70 -16.58 14.43
CA GLN A 149 11.61 -15.79 15.04
C GLN A 149 10.90 -14.91 13.99
N THR A 150 9.59 -14.71 14.11
CA THR A 150 8.82 -13.77 13.29
C THR A 150 9.47 -12.41 13.41
N GLY A 151 10.07 -12.02 12.28
CA GLY A 151 11.20 -11.08 12.22
C GLY A 151 12.30 -11.55 11.24
N VAL A 152 12.35 -12.84 10.85
CA VAL A 152 13.51 -13.36 10.11
C VAL A 152 13.25 -14.33 8.92
N THR A 153 12.10 -15.02 8.74
CA THR A 153 11.78 -15.74 7.46
C THR A 153 10.31 -15.75 7.04
N HIS A 154 10.07 -16.04 5.74
CA HIS A 154 8.80 -15.91 5.00
C HIS A 154 7.74 -17.00 5.26
N ALA A 155 8.06 -18.11 5.93
CA ALA A 155 7.06 -19.15 6.17
C ALA A 155 5.91 -18.58 7.03
N GLY A 156 4.65 -18.94 6.77
CA GLY A 156 3.51 -18.42 7.54
C GLY A 156 3.23 -16.91 7.45
N LEU A 157 4.10 -16.11 6.80
CA LEU A 157 3.94 -14.66 6.63
C LEU A 157 3.06 -14.27 5.43
N PHE A 158 2.69 -15.23 4.57
CA PHE A 158 1.86 -14.97 3.40
C PHE A 158 0.88 -16.12 3.11
N ASN A 159 -0.25 -15.76 2.48
CA ASN A 159 -1.24 -16.72 2.02
C ASN A 159 -0.72 -17.48 0.79
N LYS A 160 -0.36 -18.75 0.97
CA LYS A 160 0.17 -19.61 -0.10
C LYS A 160 -0.85 -19.98 -1.18
N THR A 161 -2.14 -19.85 -0.91
CA THR A 161 -3.22 -20.14 -1.88
C THR A 161 -3.84 -18.87 -2.46
N GLY A 162 -3.39 -17.70 -2.02
CA GLY A 162 -3.87 -16.40 -2.51
C GLY A 162 -3.14 -15.94 -3.78
N ARG A 163 -3.63 -14.85 -4.37
CA ARG A 163 -2.96 -14.19 -5.48
C ARG A 163 -1.64 -13.59 -5.00
N ALA A 164 -0.55 -14.05 -5.59
CA ALA A 164 0.78 -13.56 -5.28
C ALA A 164 1.13 -12.31 -6.12
N PHE A 165 2.12 -11.54 -5.69
CA PHE A 165 2.59 -10.32 -6.36
C PHE A 165 4.09 -10.45 -6.65
N SER A 166 4.62 -9.82 -7.70
CA SER A 166 3.95 -9.03 -8.75
C SER A 166 3.53 -9.89 -9.96
N ASP A 167 2.88 -9.31 -10.98
CA ASP A 167 2.63 -10.00 -12.25
C ASP A 167 3.83 -9.96 -13.19
N LEU A 168 4.57 -8.84 -13.20
CA LEU A 168 5.74 -8.58 -14.04
C LEU A 168 6.69 -7.63 -13.30
N ALA A 169 7.87 -7.40 -13.87
CA ALA A 169 8.83 -6.40 -13.40
C ALA A 169 9.32 -5.50 -14.53
N ALA A 170 9.76 -4.29 -14.19
CA ALA A 170 10.41 -3.38 -15.12
C ALA A 170 11.48 -2.57 -14.38
N PHE A 171 12.37 -1.96 -15.16
CA PHE A 171 13.49 -1.17 -14.65
C PHE A 171 13.04 -0.12 -13.61
N ALA A 172 13.76 -0.04 -12.50
CA ALA A 172 13.32 0.72 -11.32
C ALA A 172 14.46 1.49 -10.63
N THR A 173 15.68 1.50 -11.18
CA THR A 173 16.86 1.96 -10.46
C THR A 173 17.63 2.97 -11.30
N ASN A 174 18.13 4.04 -10.71
CA ASN A 174 18.85 5.13 -11.37
C ASN A 174 18.11 5.72 -12.59
N VAL A 175 16.78 5.77 -12.54
CA VAL A 175 15.95 6.32 -13.61
C VAL A 175 16.17 7.83 -13.67
N LYS A 176 16.71 8.30 -14.80
CA LYS A 176 17.01 9.72 -14.99
C LYS A 176 15.74 10.52 -15.20
N ILE A 177 15.59 11.58 -14.42
CA ILE A 177 14.46 12.51 -14.52
C ILE A 177 14.95 13.95 -14.54
N VAL A 178 14.09 14.85 -14.99
CA VAL A 178 14.25 16.30 -14.83
C VAL A 178 13.13 16.80 -13.93
N LEU A 179 13.49 17.35 -12.77
CA LEU A 179 12.53 17.89 -11.80
C LEU A 179 12.91 19.33 -11.48
N GLY A 180 12.00 20.28 -11.71
CA GLY A 180 12.29 21.71 -11.52
C GLY A 180 13.45 22.23 -12.40
N GLY A 181 13.64 21.64 -13.59
CA GLY A 181 14.75 21.99 -14.50
C GLY A 181 16.11 21.40 -14.14
N GLN A 182 16.19 20.58 -13.07
CA GLN A 182 17.43 19.93 -12.64
C GLN A 182 17.41 18.44 -12.99
N PHE A 183 18.52 17.93 -13.49
CA PHE A 183 18.70 16.49 -13.71
C PHE A 183 18.90 15.76 -12.39
N GLY A 184 18.22 14.63 -12.25
CA GLY A 184 18.34 13.73 -11.10
C GLY A 184 18.19 12.28 -11.51
N ALA A 185 18.39 11.38 -10.53
CA ALA A 185 18.06 9.97 -10.65
C ALA A 185 17.10 9.61 -9.52
N VAL A 186 16.12 8.77 -9.82
CA VAL A 186 15.16 8.23 -8.85
C VAL A 186 15.07 6.72 -8.98
N ASP A 187 14.67 6.10 -7.88
CA ASP A 187 14.47 4.66 -7.76
C ASP A 187 13.02 4.33 -7.44
N GLY A 188 12.69 3.05 -7.50
CA GLY A 188 11.45 2.47 -7.00
C GLY A 188 10.49 2.04 -8.10
N THR A 189 9.56 1.16 -7.72
CA THR A 189 8.52 0.61 -8.60
C THR A 189 7.59 1.68 -9.18
N SER A 190 7.54 2.87 -8.56
CA SER A 190 6.94 4.07 -9.14
C SER A 190 7.49 4.43 -10.52
N CYS A 191 8.73 4.05 -10.85
CA CYS A 191 9.31 4.20 -12.18
C CYS A 191 8.93 3.03 -13.11
N SER A 192 8.86 1.80 -12.58
CA SER A 192 8.45 0.61 -13.33
C SER A 192 7.03 0.73 -13.89
N THR A 193 6.11 1.33 -13.13
CA THR A 193 4.70 1.53 -13.54
C THR A 193 4.56 2.32 -14.85
N PRO A 194 5.05 3.58 -14.97
CA PRO A 194 4.94 4.33 -16.21
C PRO A 194 5.76 3.71 -17.36
N ILE A 195 6.91 3.09 -17.10
CA ILE A 195 7.69 2.38 -18.13
C ILE A 195 6.84 1.26 -18.77
N THR A 196 6.21 0.45 -17.92
CA THR A 196 5.34 -0.64 -18.36
C THR A 196 4.09 -0.11 -19.07
N ALA A 197 3.47 0.94 -18.52
CA ALA A 197 2.30 1.57 -19.11
C ALA A 197 2.59 2.11 -20.51
N SER A 198 3.71 2.83 -20.70
CA SER A 198 4.13 3.33 -22.01
C SER A 198 4.37 2.20 -23.01
N LEU A 199 4.94 1.08 -22.58
CA LEU A 199 5.15 -0.08 -23.44
C LEU A 199 3.83 -0.64 -23.98
N PHE A 200 2.84 -0.87 -23.12
CA PHE A 200 1.54 -1.37 -23.58
C PHE A 200 0.71 -0.31 -24.31
N ALA A 201 0.89 0.97 -24.01
CA ALA A 201 0.28 2.06 -24.77
C ALA A 201 0.80 2.07 -26.22
N LEU A 202 2.12 1.95 -26.42
CA LEU A 202 2.72 1.84 -27.76
C LEU A 202 2.20 0.60 -28.51
N LEU A 203 2.08 -0.53 -27.81
CA LEU A 203 1.55 -1.76 -28.40
C LEU A 203 0.07 -1.62 -28.82
N ASN A 204 -0.75 -0.94 -28.01
CA ASN A 204 -2.13 -0.62 -28.35
C ASN A 204 -2.22 0.36 -29.53
N ASP A 205 -1.32 1.33 -29.62
CA ASP A 205 -1.26 2.26 -30.75
C ASP A 205 -0.99 1.52 -32.07
N GLU A 206 -0.03 0.59 -32.08
CA GLU A 206 0.23 -0.28 -33.23
C GLU A 206 -0.98 -1.16 -33.59
N LEU A 207 -1.67 -1.74 -32.59
CA LEU A 207 -2.89 -2.51 -32.81
C LEU A 207 -3.98 -1.67 -33.49
N ILE A 208 -4.22 -0.47 -32.97
CA ILE A 208 -5.23 0.44 -33.52
C ILE A 208 -4.87 0.85 -34.94
N ALA A 209 -3.60 1.18 -35.20
CA ALA A 209 -3.10 1.50 -36.54
C ALA A 209 -3.28 0.33 -37.53
N ALA A 210 -3.20 -0.92 -37.04
CA ALA A 210 -3.47 -2.13 -37.80
C ALA A 210 -4.98 -2.50 -37.87
N GLY A 211 -5.88 -1.65 -37.38
CA GLY A 211 -7.33 -1.89 -37.36
C GLY A 211 -7.77 -2.96 -36.34
N LYS A 212 -6.94 -3.25 -35.34
CA LYS A 212 -7.20 -4.23 -34.28
C LYS A 212 -7.67 -3.57 -32.99
N ALA A 213 -8.33 -4.37 -32.14
CA ALA A 213 -8.73 -3.95 -30.82
C ALA A 213 -7.51 -3.84 -29.87
N PRO A 214 -7.54 -2.92 -28.90
CA PRO A 214 -6.54 -2.84 -27.83
C PRO A 214 -6.56 -4.08 -26.93
N LEU A 215 -5.47 -4.31 -26.19
CA LEU A 215 -5.26 -5.50 -25.37
C LEU A 215 -6.19 -5.60 -24.13
N GLY A 216 -6.68 -4.47 -23.62
CA GLY A 216 -7.56 -4.45 -22.43
C GLY A 216 -6.89 -4.99 -21.16
N PHE A 217 -7.59 -5.86 -20.43
CA PHE A 217 -7.08 -6.45 -19.18
C PHE A 217 -5.95 -7.44 -19.46
N LEU A 218 -4.73 -7.10 -19.03
CA LEU A 218 -3.51 -7.77 -19.48
C LEU A 218 -3.22 -9.11 -18.80
N ASN A 219 -3.71 -9.36 -17.58
CA ASN A 219 -3.30 -10.55 -16.81
C ASN A 219 -3.49 -11.88 -17.58
N PRO A 220 -4.64 -12.17 -18.22
CA PRO A 220 -4.79 -13.39 -19.01
C PRO A 220 -3.72 -13.52 -20.11
N LEU A 221 -3.41 -12.43 -20.83
CA LEU A 221 -2.38 -12.42 -21.88
C LEU A 221 -0.98 -12.68 -21.29
N ILE A 222 -0.65 -12.01 -20.19
CA ILE A 222 0.65 -12.15 -19.51
C ILE A 222 0.89 -13.61 -19.10
N TYR A 223 -0.06 -14.21 -18.37
CA TYR A 223 0.10 -15.56 -17.82
C TYR A 223 0.05 -16.65 -18.89
N ALA A 224 -0.67 -16.44 -20.00
CA ALA A 224 -0.68 -17.36 -21.14
C ALA A 224 0.61 -17.28 -21.98
N ASN A 225 1.34 -16.16 -21.94
CA ASN A 225 2.46 -15.89 -22.85
C ASN A 225 3.76 -15.54 -22.12
N LYS A 226 4.11 -16.29 -21.07
CA LYS A 226 5.31 -16.04 -20.24
C LYS A 226 6.62 -15.94 -21.06
N GLY A 227 6.70 -16.63 -22.20
CA GLY A 227 7.86 -16.56 -23.10
C GLY A 227 8.08 -15.18 -23.77
N ALA A 228 7.11 -14.27 -23.68
CA ALA A 228 7.20 -12.88 -24.11
C ALA A 228 7.87 -11.95 -23.08
N PHE A 229 8.35 -12.52 -21.97
CA PHE A 229 9.03 -11.81 -20.89
C PHE A 229 10.44 -12.40 -20.70
N THR A 230 11.36 -11.56 -20.23
CA THR A 230 12.70 -11.98 -19.80
C THR A 230 12.57 -12.46 -18.36
N ASP A 231 12.69 -13.77 -18.18
CA ASP A 231 12.69 -14.42 -16.86
C ASP A 231 13.91 -13.96 -16.05
N ILE A 232 13.67 -13.40 -14.87
CA ILE A 232 14.72 -12.88 -13.97
C ILE A 232 14.93 -13.94 -12.90
N THR A 233 16.02 -14.69 -13.01
CA THR A 233 16.21 -15.93 -12.23
C THR A 233 17.14 -15.77 -11.03
N SER A 234 17.58 -14.55 -10.74
CA SER A 234 18.56 -14.27 -9.69
C SER A 234 18.32 -12.89 -9.06
N GLY A 235 18.57 -12.81 -7.75
CA GLY A 235 18.33 -11.61 -6.93
C GLY A 235 17.27 -11.86 -5.87
N ASP A 236 17.05 -10.87 -5.01
CA ASP A 236 16.10 -10.91 -3.90
C ASP A 236 15.50 -9.51 -3.65
N ASN A 237 14.51 -9.43 -2.75
CA ASN A 237 13.89 -8.16 -2.34
C ASN A 237 13.89 -7.95 -0.81
N PRO A 238 15.07 -7.93 -0.16
CA PRO A 238 15.16 -7.67 1.27
C PRO A 238 14.61 -6.28 1.61
N GLY A 239 13.92 -6.18 2.75
CA GLY A 239 13.24 -4.96 3.16
C GLY A 239 12.49 -5.14 4.46
N CYS A 240 12.19 -4.03 5.15
CA CYS A 240 11.45 -4.05 6.42
C CYS A 240 12.05 -4.98 7.50
N GLY A 241 13.36 -5.21 7.47
CA GLY A 241 14.06 -6.11 8.39
C GLY A 241 13.98 -7.60 8.05
N THR A 242 13.48 -7.97 6.85
CA THR A 242 13.45 -9.36 6.38
C THR A 242 14.40 -9.56 5.21
N ASN A 243 14.79 -10.82 4.96
CA ASN A 243 15.59 -11.21 3.79
C ASN A 243 14.83 -11.13 2.47
N GLY A 244 13.52 -10.86 2.48
CA GLY A 244 12.69 -10.89 1.28
C GLY A 244 12.63 -12.26 0.59
N PHE A 245 11.89 -12.31 -0.50
CA PHE A 245 11.85 -13.47 -1.37
C PHE A 245 13.02 -13.46 -2.35
N SER A 246 13.30 -14.63 -2.94
CA SER A 246 14.31 -14.80 -3.98
C SER A 246 13.65 -14.99 -5.34
N ALA A 247 14.28 -14.43 -6.36
CA ALA A 247 13.94 -14.66 -7.75
C ALA A 247 14.36 -16.08 -8.17
N GLY A 248 13.72 -16.63 -9.19
CA GLY A 248 13.95 -18.02 -9.61
C GLY A 248 13.36 -18.30 -10.99
N THR A 249 13.52 -19.52 -11.49
CA THR A 249 12.98 -19.88 -12.82
C THR A 249 11.46 -19.82 -12.84
N GLY A 250 10.90 -19.10 -13.82
CA GLY A 250 9.48 -18.98 -14.05
C GLY A 250 8.86 -17.77 -13.35
N TRP A 251 7.65 -17.96 -12.80
CA TRP A 251 7.05 -16.88 -12.00
C TRP A 251 7.67 -16.90 -10.60
N ASP A 252 8.07 -15.75 -10.10
CA ASP A 252 8.59 -15.60 -8.74
C ASP A 252 7.99 -14.37 -8.01
N PRO A 253 7.98 -14.36 -6.66
CA PRO A 253 7.42 -13.28 -5.84
C PRO A 253 8.30 -12.01 -5.75
N VAL A 254 9.35 -11.91 -6.58
CA VAL A 254 10.22 -10.74 -6.70
C VAL A 254 9.93 -10.00 -8.00
N THR A 255 9.78 -10.72 -9.11
CA THR A 255 9.71 -10.17 -10.46
C THR A 255 8.52 -10.61 -11.30
N GLY A 256 7.63 -11.45 -10.76
CA GLY A 256 6.49 -11.97 -11.48
C GLY A 256 6.92 -12.88 -12.63
N VAL A 257 6.36 -12.72 -13.83
CA VAL A 257 6.83 -13.44 -15.04
C VAL A 257 8.10 -12.82 -15.66
N GLY A 258 8.66 -11.78 -15.05
CA GLY A 258 9.83 -11.07 -15.54
C GLY A 258 9.51 -9.80 -16.33
N SER A 259 10.49 -9.33 -17.12
CA SER A 259 10.39 -8.04 -17.82
C SER A 259 9.91 -8.14 -19.27
N PRO A 260 8.99 -7.28 -19.73
CA PRO A 260 8.36 -7.40 -21.04
C PRO A 260 9.36 -7.27 -22.19
N ILE A 261 9.28 -8.18 -23.16
CA ILE A 261 10.06 -8.11 -24.41
C ILE A 261 9.13 -7.59 -25.51
N TYR A 262 9.24 -6.30 -25.85
CA TYR A 262 8.32 -5.62 -26.76
C TYR A 262 8.11 -6.35 -28.09
N SER A 263 9.20 -6.79 -28.73
CA SER A 263 9.12 -7.51 -30.02
C SER A 263 8.35 -8.82 -29.94
N LYS A 264 8.43 -9.55 -28.82
CA LYS A 264 7.65 -10.78 -28.61
C LYS A 264 6.19 -10.45 -28.27
N LEU A 265 5.94 -9.38 -27.52
CA LEU A 265 4.59 -8.93 -27.22
C LEU A 265 3.84 -8.47 -28.48
N ARG A 266 4.53 -7.87 -29.46
CA ARG A 266 3.96 -7.61 -30.80
C ARG A 266 3.44 -8.90 -31.45
N ILE A 267 4.27 -9.95 -31.49
CA ILE A 267 3.88 -11.26 -32.06
C ILE A 267 2.69 -11.85 -31.29
N VAL A 268 2.71 -11.80 -29.97
CA VAL A 268 1.60 -12.29 -29.10
C VAL A 268 0.31 -11.52 -29.37
N ALA A 269 0.40 -10.21 -29.62
CA ALA A 269 -0.73 -9.36 -29.98
C ALA A 269 -1.18 -9.53 -31.46
N GLY A 270 -0.45 -10.33 -32.23
CA GLY A 270 -0.70 -10.58 -33.65
C GLY A 270 -0.26 -9.43 -34.57
N LEU A 271 0.68 -8.61 -34.16
CA LEU A 271 1.33 -7.56 -34.97
C LEU A 271 2.59 -8.03 -35.70
#